data_AF-B7JVT9-F1
#
_entry.id   AF-B7JVT9-F1
#
_cell.length_a   1.000
_cell.length_b   1.000
_cell.length_c   1.000
_cell.angle_alpha   90.00
_cell.angle_beta   90.00
_cell.angle_gamma   90.00
#
_symmetry.space_group_name_H-M   'P 1'
#
loop_
_entity.id
_entity.type
_entity.pdbx_description
1 polymer ?
#
loop_
_entity_poly.entity_id
_entity_poly.type
_entity_poly.pdbx_seq_one_letter_code
_entity_poly.pdbx_strand_id
1 'polypeptide(L)'
;MIFVTPLQWIKKKLRKRVNHQSSISVVNNKLNQELENDLSISVVDQVDQVLDNQASIAIVDNFDQKSNNQSCISALNNINIRVVGDRYSGKTVYMASLAYWPNVNSESPLQSVTSFGDQETSQELFNCAQNILKEGLKLNPKNIDDFCVDQIKDYGLKISLKNYFSEKLSQNRSDFIEFTINCKDYSGEFFRDVIYKSNDPFLKDYLEDFQLADGLLLLVDGTSYRKDQQYAKGLEKFLLYLNQTKLHNPKRRIAFVLNKCELSELWMSRHQPRELVAKRFPQMMATLENWSDQGLGEVEYFTASAFGTLGNDYYQPNTKILAQAHQGTFYMIRHLEKWRPFGLVSPIYWLCTGERHEALDQD
;
A
#
# COMPACT_ATOMS: atom_id res chain seq x y z
N MET A 1 45.30 -18.96 54.09
CA MET A 1 45.78 -17.93 53.15
C MET A 1 44.78 -16.79 53.08
N ILE A 2 45.13 -15.71 53.77
CA ILE A 2 44.82 -14.28 53.59
C ILE A 2 43.52 -13.92 52.83
N PHE A 3 42.58 -13.41 53.63
CA PHE A 3 41.44 -12.57 53.27
C PHE A 3 41.92 -11.22 52.70
N VAL A 4 41.29 -10.76 51.62
CA VAL A 4 41.31 -9.35 51.20
C VAL A 4 39.88 -8.83 51.12
N THR A 5 39.69 -7.68 51.74
CA THR A 5 38.44 -7.10 52.24
C THR A 5 37.75 -6.11 51.29
N PRO A 6 36.47 -5.73 51.54
CA PRO A 6 35.60 -4.96 50.64
C PRO A 6 35.90 -3.45 50.49
N LEU A 7 37.16 -3.02 50.65
CA LEU A 7 37.54 -1.59 50.60
C LEU A 7 37.97 -1.07 49.22
N GLN A 8 38.20 -1.96 48.24
CA GLN A 8 38.61 -1.54 46.88
C GLN A 8 37.42 -1.19 45.97
N TRP A 9 36.19 -1.60 46.31
CA TRP A 9 35.01 -1.27 45.51
C TRP A 9 34.45 0.15 45.83
N ILE A 10 34.61 0.62 47.07
CA ILE A 10 34.11 1.93 47.53
C ILE A 10 35.00 3.10 47.03
N LYS A 11 36.32 2.90 46.87
CA LYS A 11 37.23 3.93 46.32
C LYS A 11 37.00 4.22 44.83
N LYS A 12 36.42 3.29 44.06
CA LYS A 12 36.04 3.52 42.65
C LYS A 12 34.72 4.28 42.51
N LYS A 13 33.85 4.23 43.52
CA LYS A 13 32.54 4.92 43.55
C LYS A 13 32.64 6.37 44.05
N LEU A 14 33.65 6.71 44.85
CA LEU A 14 33.90 8.09 45.31
C LEU A 14 34.74 8.93 44.33
N ARG A 15 35.53 8.34 43.43
CA ARG A 15 36.25 9.08 42.36
C ARG A 15 35.39 9.49 41.16
N LYS A 16 34.18 8.93 41.00
CA LYS A 16 33.22 9.40 39.98
C LYS A 16 32.25 10.50 40.48
N ARG A 17 32.16 10.73 41.80
CA ARG A 17 31.31 11.79 42.38
C ARG A 17 32.00 13.15 42.58
N VAL A 18 33.30 13.26 42.32
CA VAL A 18 34.04 14.53 42.37
C VAL A 18 34.10 15.25 41.01
N ASN A 19 33.69 14.58 39.92
CA ASN A 19 33.53 15.22 38.60
C ASN A 19 32.10 15.74 38.34
N HIS A 20 31.35 16.07 39.41
CA HIS A 20 29.97 16.57 39.31
C HIS A 20 29.75 17.94 39.97
N GLN A 21 30.82 18.64 40.37
CA GLN A 21 30.74 20.03 40.84
C GLN A 21 31.35 21.06 39.88
N SER A 22 31.94 20.64 38.76
CA SER A 22 32.44 21.53 37.70
C SER A 22 31.51 21.63 36.48
N SER A 23 30.37 20.94 36.48
CA SER A 23 29.39 20.98 35.38
C SER A 23 28.17 21.86 35.66
N ILE A 24 27.99 22.34 36.90
CA ILE A 24 26.83 23.15 37.30
C ILE A 24 27.04 24.65 36.98
N SER A 25 28.30 25.12 36.85
CA SER A 25 28.59 26.48 36.38
C SER A 25 28.50 26.67 34.87
N VAL A 26 28.55 25.57 34.08
CA VAL A 26 28.41 25.62 32.62
C VAL A 26 26.93 25.60 32.19
N VAL A 27 26.05 25.02 33.01
CA VAL A 27 24.59 24.97 32.73
C VAL A 27 23.92 26.33 32.97
N ASN A 28 24.35 27.10 33.98
CA ASN A 28 23.77 28.42 34.25
C ASN A 28 24.16 29.51 33.23
N ASN A 29 25.31 29.37 32.54
CA ASN A 29 25.69 30.30 31.48
C ASN A 29 25.05 29.97 30.13
N LYS A 30 24.60 28.71 29.93
CA LYS A 30 23.88 28.30 28.71
C LYS A 30 22.40 28.69 28.76
N LEU A 31 21.74 28.59 29.92
CA LEU A 31 20.35 29.03 30.09
C LEU A 31 20.17 30.55 29.89
N ASN A 32 21.16 31.37 30.25
CA ASN A 32 21.09 32.82 30.04
C ASN A 32 21.37 33.24 28.57
N GLN A 33 22.04 32.41 27.77
CA GLN A 33 22.20 32.63 26.33
C GLN A 33 21.00 32.14 25.50
N GLU A 34 20.24 31.15 25.99
CA GLU A 34 18.99 30.70 25.35
C GLU A 34 17.83 31.69 25.60
N LEU A 35 17.79 32.36 26.76
CA LEU A 35 16.77 33.38 27.07
C LEU A 35 16.92 34.72 26.31
N GLU A 36 18.12 35.06 25.80
CA GLU A 36 18.32 36.26 24.96
C GLU A 36 18.06 36.00 23.47
N ASN A 37 18.11 34.74 23.01
CA ASN A 37 17.79 34.38 21.63
C ASN A 37 16.29 34.19 21.39
N ASP A 38 15.51 33.81 22.41
CA ASP A 38 14.05 33.70 22.33
C ASP A 38 13.31 35.05 22.31
N LEU A 39 13.99 36.15 22.69
CA LEU A 39 13.44 37.52 22.65
C LEU A 39 13.74 38.28 21.35
N SER A 40 14.60 37.74 20.46
CA SER A 40 14.96 38.38 19.18
C SER A 40 14.29 37.75 17.96
N ILE A 41 13.61 36.60 18.12
CA ILE A 41 12.89 35.91 17.03
C ILE A 41 11.40 36.33 16.95
N SER A 42 10.81 36.85 18.04
CA SER A 42 9.37 37.18 18.08
C SER A 42 8.95 38.48 17.38
N VAL A 43 9.88 39.25 16.81
CA VAL A 43 9.59 40.51 16.09
C VAL A 43 9.72 40.38 14.57
N VAL A 44 10.40 39.32 14.08
CA VAL A 44 10.56 39.08 12.63
C VAL A 44 9.40 38.25 12.06
N ASP A 45 8.81 37.35 12.86
CA ASP A 45 7.68 36.50 12.42
C ASP A 45 6.31 37.22 12.38
N GLN A 46 6.21 38.46 12.86
CA GLN A 46 4.97 39.27 12.80
C GLN A 46 4.90 40.22 11.60
N VAL A 47 5.97 40.35 10.80
CA VAL A 47 5.98 41.22 9.61
C VAL A 47 5.75 40.44 8.31
N ASP A 48 6.09 39.14 8.26
CA ASP A 48 5.86 38.29 7.08
C ASP A 48 4.42 37.73 7.00
N GLN A 49 3.69 37.61 8.12
CA GLN A 49 2.29 37.14 8.13
C GLN A 49 1.25 38.20 7.66
N VAL A 50 1.68 39.45 7.45
CA VAL A 50 0.80 40.54 6.96
C VAL A 50 0.96 40.77 5.45
N LEU A 51 2.03 40.28 4.82
CA LEU A 51 2.28 40.45 3.39
C LEU A 51 1.78 39.27 2.53
N ASP A 52 1.61 38.06 3.08
CA ASP A 52 1.05 36.90 2.34
C ASP A 52 -0.49 36.81 2.37
N ASN A 53 -1.16 37.52 3.28
CA ASN A 53 -2.63 37.53 3.40
C ASN A 53 -3.33 38.57 2.51
N GLN A 54 -2.59 39.36 1.73
CA GLN A 54 -3.16 40.25 0.69
C GLN A 54 -2.90 39.76 -0.75
N ALA A 55 -2.10 38.70 -0.94
CA ALA A 55 -1.85 38.09 -2.24
C ALA A 55 -2.81 36.92 -2.59
N SER A 56 -3.63 36.46 -1.64
CA SER A 56 -4.48 35.26 -1.79
C SER A 56 -5.98 35.56 -2.01
N ILE A 57 -6.37 36.82 -2.22
CA ILE A 57 -7.79 37.23 -2.39
C ILE A 57 -8.08 37.88 -3.76
N ALA A 58 -7.12 37.91 -4.69
CA ALA A 58 -7.31 38.55 -5.99
C ALA A 58 -6.83 37.70 -7.18
N ILE A 59 -7.24 36.43 -7.28
CA ILE A 59 -7.20 35.65 -8.54
C ILE A 59 -8.45 34.75 -8.61
N VAL A 60 -9.63 35.34 -8.48
CA VAL A 60 -10.89 34.79 -9.01
C VAL A 60 -11.66 35.99 -9.53
N ASP A 61 -11.31 36.44 -10.74
CA ASP A 61 -12.22 37.08 -11.70
C ASP A 61 -11.40 37.63 -12.88
N ASN A 62 -11.94 37.44 -14.08
CA ASN A 62 -11.44 37.82 -15.39
C ASN A 62 -10.28 36.98 -15.96
N PHE A 63 -10.62 35.97 -16.76
CA PHE A 63 -10.17 35.93 -18.15
C PHE A 63 -11.15 35.12 -19.00
N ASP A 64 -12.16 35.83 -19.51
CA ASP A 64 -13.01 35.38 -20.61
C ASP A 64 -12.37 35.88 -21.92
N GLN A 65 -11.44 35.11 -22.47
CA GLN A 65 -10.96 35.29 -23.84
C GLN A 65 -10.82 33.93 -24.54
N LYS A 66 -11.70 33.74 -25.52
CA LYS A 66 -11.77 32.64 -26.49
C LYS A 66 -10.38 32.21 -26.99
N SER A 67 -9.99 30.99 -26.66
CA SER A 67 -9.14 30.16 -27.53
C SER A 67 -9.66 28.73 -27.51
N ASN A 68 -9.96 28.19 -28.69
CA ASN A 68 -10.39 26.81 -28.89
C ASN A 68 -9.24 25.87 -28.49
N ASN A 69 -9.28 25.34 -27.27
CA ASN A 69 -8.61 24.09 -26.93
C ASN A 69 -9.65 23.20 -26.25
N GLN A 70 -9.94 22.09 -26.90
CA GLN A 70 -10.82 21.03 -26.45
C GLN A 70 -10.28 20.51 -25.10
N SER A 71 -10.87 20.96 -24.00
CA SER A 71 -10.52 20.50 -22.66
C SER A 71 -11.09 19.11 -22.47
N CYS A 72 -10.24 18.09 -22.53
CA CYS A 72 -10.56 16.77 -22.02
C CYS A 72 -10.84 16.90 -20.52
N ILE A 73 -12.09 16.73 -20.10
CA ILE A 73 -12.40 16.56 -18.68
C ILE A 73 -12.15 15.09 -18.37
N SER A 74 -10.89 14.72 -18.14
CA SER A 74 -10.59 13.47 -17.45
C SER A 74 -10.96 13.66 -15.98
N ALA A 75 -11.85 12.82 -15.45
CA ALA A 75 -12.01 12.69 -14.01
C ALA A 75 -10.72 12.05 -13.45
N LEU A 76 -9.69 12.86 -13.23
CA LEU A 76 -8.42 12.46 -12.63
C LEU A 76 -8.67 12.15 -11.14
N ASN A 77 -9.18 10.95 -10.86
CA ASN A 77 -9.26 10.45 -9.51
C ASN A 77 -7.85 9.99 -9.12
N ASN A 78 -7.12 10.85 -8.39
CA ASN A 78 -5.90 10.47 -7.72
C ASN A 78 -6.28 9.86 -6.37
N ILE A 79 -6.06 8.56 -6.21
CA ILE A 79 -6.38 7.83 -4.97
C ILE A 79 -5.15 7.18 -4.35
N ASN A 80 -5.05 7.24 -3.04
CA ASN A 80 -4.01 6.59 -2.26
C ASN A 80 -4.49 5.21 -1.83
N ILE A 81 -3.95 4.16 -2.46
CA ILE A 81 -4.24 2.77 -2.13
C ILE A 81 -3.11 2.21 -1.29
N ARG A 82 -3.46 1.52 -0.20
CA ARG A 82 -2.47 0.79 0.60
C ARG A 82 -2.64 -0.71 0.40
N VAL A 83 -1.55 -1.40 0.03
CA VAL A 83 -1.56 -2.84 -0.22
C VAL A 83 -1.18 -3.59 1.04
N VAL A 84 -2.14 -4.32 1.60
CA VAL A 84 -2.01 -5.05 2.86
C VAL A 84 -2.05 -6.55 2.58
N GLY A 85 -1.23 -7.33 3.29
CA GLY A 85 -1.22 -8.79 3.11
C GLY A 85 0.02 -9.44 3.71
N ASP A 86 -0.08 -10.74 3.97
CA ASP A 86 1.02 -11.54 4.52
C ASP A 86 2.23 -11.58 3.57
N ARG A 87 3.42 -11.96 4.05
CA ARG A 87 4.69 -11.98 3.27
C ARG A 87 4.57 -12.72 1.94
N TYR A 88 3.77 -13.78 1.89
CA TYR A 88 3.62 -14.64 0.71
C TYR A 88 2.33 -14.41 -0.08
N SER A 89 1.54 -13.38 0.27
CA SER A 89 0.33 -12.99 -0.47
C SER A 89 0.60 -12.54 -1.91
N GLY A 90 1.85 -12.18 -2.22
CA GLY A 90 2.26 -11.77 -3.56
C GLY A 90 2.09 -10.28 -3.84
N LYS A 91 2.10 -9.41 -2.82
CA LYS A 91 1.94 -7.94 -2.95
C LYS A 91 2.86 -7.35 -4.00
N THR A 92 4.15 -7.59 -3.86
CA THR A 92 5.14 -7.02 -4.78
C THR A 92 5.01 -7.59 -6.19
N VAL A 93 4.68 -8.88 -6.32
CA VAL A 93 4.45 -9.50 -7.63
C VAL A 93 3.18 -8.95 -8.29
N TYR A 94 2.13 -8.70 -7.51
CA TYR A 94 0.91 -8.06 -7.97
C TYR A 94 1.20 -6.65 -8.51
N MET A 95 1.88 -5.80 -7.73
CA MET A 95 2.23 -4.45 -8.16
C MET A 95 3.19 -4.45 -9.36
N ALA A 96 4.17 -5.35 -9.37
CA ALA A 96 5.06 -5.55 -10.51
C ALA A 96 4.28 -5.92 -11.78
N SER A 97 3.34 -6.85 -11.67
CA SER A 97 2.53 -7.31 -12.80
C SER A 97 1.58 -6.24 -13.30
N LEU A 98 1.03 -5.44 -12.39
CA LEU A 98 0.22 -4.28 -12.74
C LEU A 98 1.05 -3.22 -13.47
N ALA A 99 2.26 -2.92 -12.98
CA ALA A 99 3.15 -1.92 -13.56
C ALA A 99 3.76 -2.36 -14.92
N TYR A 100 3.97 -3.66 -15.11
CA TYR A 100 4.61 -4.22 -16.29
C TYR A 100 3.73 -5.28 -16.94
N TRP A 101 2.83 -4.87 -17.84
CA TRP A 101 2.01 -5.82 -18.60
C TRP A 101 2.29 -5.69 -20.11
N PRO A 102 3.31 -6.39 -20.66
CA PRO A 102 3.73 -6.20 -22.04
C PRO A 102 2.77 -6.81 -23.08
N ASN A 103 1.96 -7.79 -22.70
CA ASN A 103 1.04 -8.49 -23.61
C ASN A 103 -0.43 -8.24 -23.25
N VAL A 104 -0.83 -6.97 -23.17
CA VAL A 104 -2.25 -6.63 -22.96
C VAL A 104 -3.04 -7.19 -24.14
N ASN A 105 -4.03 -8.03 -23.87
CA ASN A 105 -4.91 -8.59 -24.90
C ASN A 105 -5.63 -7.45 -25.63
N SER A 106 -5.80 -7.55 -26.96
CA SER A 106 -6.58 -6.59 -27.74
C SER A 106 -8.03 -6.47 -27.24
N GLU A 107 -8.57 -7.56 -26.70
CA GLU A 107 -9.90 -7.62 -26.09
C GLU A 107 -9.92 -7.15 -24.62
N SER A 108 -8.75 -7.00 -23.98
CA SER A 108 -8.70 -6.49 -22.61
C SER A 108 -9.21 -5.04 -22.57
N PRO A 109 -9.98 -4.65 -21.55
CA PRO A 109 -10.40 -3.27 -21.39
C PRO A 109 -9.25 -2.33 -21.00
N LEU A 110 -8.12 -2.88 -20.55
CA LEU A 110 -6.92 -2.12 -20.25
C LEU A 110 -6.28 -1.59 -21.54
N GLN A 111 -5.96 -0.31 -21.58
CA GLN A 111 -5.19 0.31 -22.65
C GLN A 111 -3.70 0.36 -22.29
N SER A 112 -3.38 0.88 -21.11
CA SER A 112 -2.00 1.04 -20.65
C SER A 112 -1.93 1.21 -19.15
N VAL A 113 -0.81 0.77 -18.57
CA VAL A 113 -0.36 1.19 -17.24
C VAL A 113 0.98 1.86 -17.41
N THR A 114 1.09 3.10 -16.95
CA THR A 114 2.34 3.86 -16.97
C THR A 114 2.66 4.32 -15.56
N SER A 115 3.93 4.40 -15.21
CA SER A 115 4.31 5.01 -13.96
C SER A 115 3.98 6.51 -13.94
N PHE A 116 3.73 7.04 -12.75
CA PHE A 116 3.43 8.44 -12.51
C PHE A 116 4.24 8.94 -11.30
N GLY A 117 4.57 10.23 -11.28
CA GLY A 117 5.33 10.85 -10.21
C GLY A 117 6.84 10.78 -10.46
N ASP A 118 7.60 10.52 -9.40
CA ASP A 118 9.07 10.53 -9.44
C ASP A 118 9.64 9.53 -10.47
N GLN A 119 10.52 10.02 -11.34
CA GLN A 119 11.10 9.23 -12.42
C GLN A 119 12.01 8.12 -11.90
N GLU A 120 12.74 8.35 -10.81
CA GLU A 120 13.62 7.35 -10.22
C GLU A 120 12.80 6.18 -9.66
N THR A 121 11.79 6.49 -8.84
CA THR A 121 10.87 5.49 -8.27
C THR A 121 10.09 4.74 -9.34
N SER A 122 9.69 5.44 -10.40
CA SER A 122 9.06 4.86 -11.59
C SER A 122 9.95 3.84 -12.31
N GLN A 123 11.21 4.20 -12.55
CA GLN A 123 12.18 3.34 -13.23
C GLN A 123 12.53 2.13 -12.37
N GLU A 124 12.65 2.31 -11.06
CA GLU A 124 12.86 1.21 -10.13
C GLU A 124 11.71 0.22 -10.12
N LEU A 125 10.46 0.68 -10.11
CA LEU A 125 9.29 -0.22 -10.15
C LEU A 125 9.30 -1.07 -11.43
N PHE A 126 9.62 -0.46 -12.57
CA PHE A 126 9.70 -1.15 -13.85
C PHE A 126 10.85 -2.16 -13.90
N ASN A 127 12.04 -1.78 -13.43
CA ASN A 127 13.20 -2.66 -13.32
C ASN A 127 12.92 -3.82 -12.35
N CYS A 128 12.32 -3.51 -11.20
CA CYS A 128 11.89 -4.46 -10.20
C CYS A 128 10.88 -5.45 -10.80
N ALA A 129 9.90 -4.95 -11.55
CA ALA A 129 8.93 -5.79 -12.23
C ALA A 129 9.59 -6.73 -13.24
N GLN A 130 10.49 -6.23 -14.09
CA GLN A 130 11.23 -7.09 -15.01
C GLN A 130 12.08 -8.14 -14.28
N ASN A 131 12.79 -7.74 -13.24
CA ASN A 131 13.66 -8.61 -12.45
C ASN A 131 12.87 -9.72 -11.72
N ILE A 132 11.73 -9.38 -11.12
CA ILE A 132 10.87 -10.35 -10.43
C ILE A 132 10.23 -11.31 -11.44
N LEU A 133 9.66 -10.76 -12.51
CA LEU A 133 8.78 -11.53 -13.39
C LEU A 133 9.56 -12.36 -14.41
N LYS A 134 10.65 -11.80 -14.97
CA LYS A 134 11.48 -12.47 -15.98
C LYS A 134 12.61 -13.29 -15.37
N GLU A 135 13.32 -12.72 -14.40
CA GLU A 135 14.53 -13.34 -13.83
C GLU A 135 14.21 -14.12 -12.56
N GLY A 136 13.03 -13.92 -11.96
CA GLY A 136 12.64 -14.55 -10.71
C GLY A 136 13.51 -14.12 -9.53
N LEU A 137 14.11 -12.92 -9.63
CA LEU A 137 14.97 -12.40 -8.59
C LEU A 137 14.18 -12.21 -7.29
N LYS A 138 14.78 -12.68 -6.20
CA LYS A 138 14.25 -12.49 -4.86
C LYS A 138 14.44 -11.02 -4.47
N LEU A 139 13.35 -10.33 -4.20
CA LEU A 139 13.45 -9.10 -3.41
C LEU A 139 13.79 -9.43 -1.97
N ASN A 140 14.68 -8.63 -1.39
CA ASN A 140 14.93 -8.69 0.04
C ASN A 140 13.60 -8.44 0.76
N PRO A 141 13.17 -9.35 1.65
CA PRO A 141 11.95 -9.14 2.39
C PRO A 141 12.07 -7.87 3.21
N LYS A 142 11.08 -6.99 3.12
CA LYS A 142 10.99 -5.80 3.97
C LYS A 142 10.49 -6.26 5.33
N ASN A 143 11.32 -6.19 6.37
CA ASN A 143 10.82 -6.35 7.74
C ASN A 143 10.32 -5.00 8.25
N ILE A 144 9.38 -5.03 9.19
CA ILE A 144 8.82 -3.81 9.79
C ILE A 144 9.88 -3.01 10.55
N ASP A 145 10.91 -3.69 11.07
CA ASP A 145 12.00 -3.11 11.85
C ASP A 145 13.09 -2.47 10.95
N ASP A 146 13.01 -2.66 9.62
CA ASP A 146 14.06 -2.22 8.68
C ASP A 146 13.83 -0.79 8.16
N PHE A 147 12.60 -0.24 8.26
CA PHE A 147 12.23 1.02 7.62
C PHE A 147 11.19 1.81 8.42
N CYS A 148 11.40 3.13 8.56
CA CYS A 148 10.32 4.07 8.91
C CYS A 148 9.31 4.17 7.74
N VAL A 149 8.04 4.52 7.98
CA VAL A 149 7.02 4.63 6.92
C VAL A 149 7.44 5.60 5.81
N ASP A 150 8.14 6.69 6.16
CA ASP A 150 8.66 7.67 5.21
C ASP A 150 9.74 7.10 4.28
N GLN A 151 10.32 5.94 4.63
CA GLN A 151 11.30 5.22 3.81
C GLN A 151 10.63 4.16 2.91
N ILE A 152 9.34 3.90 3.08
CA ILE A 152 8.56 3.04 2.19
C ILE A 152 8.16 3.86 0.97
N LYS A 153 8.78 3.55 -0.18
CA LYS A 153 8.49 4.23 -1.44
C LYS A 153 7.01 4.13 -1.84
N ASP A 154 6.43 5.27 -2.20
CA ASP A 154 5.14 5.35 -2.89
C ASP A 154 5.34 5.10 -4.38
N TYR A 155 4.70 4.07 -4.91
CA TYR A 155 4.71 3.77 -6.33
C TYR A 155 3.48 4.38 -7.00
N GLY A 156 3.69 5.43 -7.78
CA GLY A 156 2.65 6.07 -8.59
C GLY A 156 2.42 5.31 -9.90
N LEU A 157 1.17 4.95 -10.17
CA LEU A 157 0.73 4.32 -11.42
C LEU A 157 -0.47 5.07 -11.99
N LYS A 158 -0.46 5.27 -13.30
CA LYS A 158 -1.56 5.78 -14.10
C LYS A 158 -2.11 4.65 -14.94
N ILE A 159 -3.38 4.34 -14.75
CA ILE A 159 -4.09 3.25 -15.43
C ILE A 159 -5.10 3.87 -16.38
N SER A 160 -5.01 3.53 -17.66
CA SER A 160 -5.93 3.98 -18.70
C SER A 160 -6.73 2.81 -19.25
N LEU A 161 -8.06 2.95 -19.30
CA LEU A 161 -8.98 1.98 -19.89
C LEU A 161 -9.46 2.46 -21.27
N LYS A 162 -9.78 1.50 -22.15
CA LYS A 162 -10.24 1.76 -23.52
C LYS A 162 -11.62 2.43 -23.54
N ASN A 163 -11.85 3.29 -24.54
CA ASN A 163 -13.06 4.11 -24.67
C ASN A 163 -14.39 3.34 -24.79
N TYR A 164 -14.41 2.13 -25.36
CA TYR A 164 -15.67 1.37 -25.43
C TYR A 164 -16.17 0.94 -24.04
N PHE A 165 -15.31 1.03 -23.01
CA PHE A 165 -15.65 0.81 -21.62
C PHE A 165 -16.42 2.00 -21.01
N SER A 166 -16.30 3.20 -21.59
CA SER A 166 -17.00 4.41 -21.12
C SER A 166 -18.39 4.60 -21.72
N GLU A 167 -18.84 3.74 -22.64
CA GLU A 167 -20.16 3.86 -23.29
C GLU A 167 -21.35 3.74 -22.32
N LYS A 168 -21.18 3.09 -21.16
CA LYS A 168 -22.19 3.11 -20.08
C LYS A 168 -22.10 4.33 -19.15
N LEU A 169 -20.95 5.03 -19.12
CA LEU A 169 -20.64 6.09 -18.17
C LEU A 169 -20.68 7.49 -18.77
N SER A 170 -20.62 7.64 -20.10
CA SER A 170 -20.61 8.95 -20.76
C SER A 170 -21.67 9.07 -21.85
N GLN A 171 -22.62 9.98 -21.65
CA GLN A 171 -23.50 10.49 -22.72
C GLN A 171 -22.72 11.36 -23.74
N ASN A 172 -21.44 11.65 -23.49
CA ASN A 172 -20.58 12.43 -24.37
C ASN A 172 -19.39 11.57 -24.88
N ARG A 173 -19.46 11.25 -26.17
CA ARG A 173 -18.51 10.40 -26.89
C ARG A 173 -17.11 11.01 -26.93
N SER A 174 -16.18 10.55 -26.07
CA SER A 174 -14.72 10.43 -26.37
C SER A 174 -13.79 10.23 -25.15
N ASP A 175 -14.30 9.92 -23.95
CA ASP A 175 -13.44 10.01 -22.75
C ASP A 175 -12.86 8.65 -22.35
N PHE A 176 -11.53 8.59 -22.29
CA PHE A 176 -10.77 7.50 -21.67
C PHE A 176 -10.98 7.55 -20.15
N ILE A 177 -11.25 6.40 -19.51
CA ILE A 177 -11.26 6.34 -18.05
C ILE A 177 -9.81 6.21 -17.60
N GLU A 178 -9.35 7.20 -16.85
CA GLU A 178 -8.00 7.26 -16.32
C GLU A 178 -8.05 7.53 -14.82
N PHE A 179 -7.28 6.76 -14.07
CA PHE A 179 -7.09 7.00 -12.64
C PHE A 179 -5.62 6.84 -12.29
N THR A 180 -5.19 7.65 -11.33
CA THR A 180 -3.84 7.64 -10.78
C THR A 180 -3.91 7.04 -9.39
N ILE A 181 -3.04 6.08 -9.12
CA ILE A 181 -2.95 5.42 -7.83
C ILE A 181 -1.56 5.58 -7.27
N ASN A 182 -1.46 5.81 -5.97
CA ASN A 182 -0.21 5.65 -5.21
C ASN A 182 -0.32 4.39 -4.37
N CYS A 183 0.66 3.50 -4.50
CA CYS A 183 0.68 2.22 -3.79
C CYS A 183 1.94 2.07 -2.93
N LYS A 184 1.76 1.63 -1.68
CA LYS A 184 2.85 1.23 -0.78
C LYS A 184 2.83 -0.27 -0.51
N ASP A 185 4.02 -0.86 -0.55
CA ASP A 185 4.28 -2.29 -0.25
C ASP A 185 4.77 -2.45 1.18
N TYR A 186 3.83 -2.69 2.11
CA TYR A 186 4.15 -2.86 3.52
C TYR A 186 4.72 -4.24 3.84
N SER A 187 5.39 -4.33 4.98
CA SER A 187 5.89 -5.59 5.55
C SER A 187 4.82 -6.70 5.58
N GLY A 188 5.26 -7.93 5.31
CA GLY A 188 4.40 -9.11 5.29
C GLY A 188 3.93 -9.58 6.66
N GLU A 189 4.54 -9.09 7.73
CA GLU A 189 4.28 -9.51 9.10
C GLU A 189 3.07 -8.80 9.71
N PHE A 190 2.44 -7.89 8.97
CA PHE A 190 1.42 -6.97 9.44
C PHE A 190 0.36 -7.61 10.36
N PHE A 191 -0.36 -8.64 9.91
CA PHE A 191 -1.41 -9.25 10.73
C PHE A 191 -0.90 -9.86 12.03
N ARG A 192 0.30 -10.44 12.00
CA ARG A 192 0.93 -10.96 13.22
C ARG A 192 1.32 -9.82 14.13
N ASP A 193 1.91 -8.77 13.59
CA ASP A 193 2.43 -7.65 14.38
C ASP A 193 1.29 -6.81 14.99
N VAL A 194 0.16 -6.64 14.29
CA VAL A 194 -1.08 -6.07 14.87
C VAL A 194 -1.57 -6.88 16.08
N ILE A 195 -1.39 -8.20 16.08
CA ILE A 195 -1.79 -9.05 17.20
C ILE A 195 -0.84 -8.92 18.39
N TYR A 196 0.48 -9.00 18.14
CA TYR A 196 1.48 -9.24 19.19
C TYR A 196 2.40 -8.04 19.49
N LYS A 197 2.47 -7.05 18.61
CA LYS A 197 3.36 -5.88 18.69
C LYS A 197 2.58 -4.56 18.78
N SER A 198 1.44 -4.52 19.48
CA SER A 198 0.56 -3.33 19.52
C SER A 198 1.19 -2.04 20.05
N ASN A 199 2.34 -2.13 20.74
CA ASN A 199 3.07 -0.98 21.28
C ASN A 199 4.32 -0.61 20.44
N ASP A 200 4.51 -1.26 19.29
CA ASP A 200 5.63 -0.99 18.39
C ASP A 200 5.40 0.34 17.66
N PRO A 201 6.33 1.32 17.76
CA PRO A 201 6.17 2.61 17.09
C PRO A 201 6.10 2.48 15.57
N PHE A 202 6.82 1.54 14.95
CA PHE A 202 6.76 1.34 13.50
C PHE A 202 5.39 0.83 13.05
N LEU A 203 4.77 -0.02 13.86
CA LEU A 203 3.40 -0.46 13.61
C LEU A 203 2.41 0.70 13.76
N LYS A 204 2.63 1.62 14.71
CA LYS A 204 1.79 2.81 14.87
C LYS A 204 1.84 3.68 13.61
N ASP A 205 3.03 3.94 13.08
CA ASP A 205 3.19 4.73 11.85
C ASP A 205 2.48 4.06 10.66
N TYR A 206 2.57 2.73 10.52
CA TYR A 206 1.86 1.98 9.48
C TYR A 206 0.34 2.19 9.60
N LEU A 207 -0.16 2.05 10.82
CA LEU A 207 -1.58 2.16 11.12
C LEU A 207 -2.10 3.59 10.88
N GLU A 208 -1.33 4.62 11.19
CA GLU A 208 -1.65 6.02 10.88
C GLU A 208 -1.71 6.26 9.35
N ASP A 209 -0.75 5.73 8.59
CA ASP A 209 -0.75 5.85 7.12
C ASP A 209 -1.93 5.09 6.48
N PHE A 210 -2.34 3.94 7.04
CA PHE A 210 -3.56 3.25 6.58
C PHE A 210 -4.84 4.04 6.84
N GLN A 211 -4.89 4.89 7.87
CA GLN A 211 -6.05 5.73 8.14
C GLN A 211 -6.23 6.84 7.10
N LEU A 212 -5.12 7.33 6.54
CA LEU A 212 -5.08 8.38 5.51
C LEU A 212 -5.38 7.85 4.10
N ALA A 213 -5.43 6.53 3.91
CA ALA A 213 -5.69 5.90 2.63
C ALA A 213 -7.14 6.10 2.15
N ASP A 214 -7.31 6.32 0.84
CA ASP A 214 -8.62 6.36 0.19
C ASP A 214 -9.22 4.96 0.05
N GLY A 215 -8.38 3.95 -0.11
CA GLY A 215 -8.78 2.55 -0.26
C GLY A 215 -7.72 1.56 0.21
N LEU A 216 -8.17 0.39 0.63
CA LEU A 216 -7.29 -0.70 1.07
C LEU A 216 -7.41 -1.88 0.12
N LEU A 217 -6.27 -2.32 -0.42
CA LEU A 217 -6.16 -3.54 -1.21
C LEU A 217 -5.65 -4.65 -0.30
N LEU A 218 -6.54 -5.48 0.21
CA LEU A 218 -6.21 -6.60 1.08
C LEU A 218 -5.93 -7.86 0.24
N LEU A 219 -4.65 -8.15 0.02
CA LEU A 219 -4.18 -9.26 -0.79
C LEU A 219 -3.91 -10.50 0.09
N VAL A 220 -4.53 -11.64 -0.27
CA VAL A 220 -4.40 -12.91 0.47
C VAL A 220 -3.96 -14.02 -0.47
N ASP A 221 -3.01 -14.85 -0.05
CA ASP A 221 -2.64 -16.07 -0.79
C ASP A 221 -3.78 -17.08 -0.69
N GLY A 222 -4.43 -17.43 -1.81
CA GLY A 222 -5.58 -18.33 -1.79
C GLY A 222 -5.28 -19.75 -1.28
N THR A 223 -4.01 -20.14 -1.22
CA THR A 223 -3.56 -21.44 -0.67
C THR A 223 -3.30 -21.40 0.83
N SER A 224 -3.28 -20.21 1.43
CA SER A 224 -2.94 -19.99 2.84
C SER A 224 -4.12 -20.15 3.81
N TYR A 225 -5.21 -20.83 3.40
CA TYR A 225 -6.46 -20.99 4.16
C TYR A 225 -6.29 -21.52 5.59
N ARG A 226 -5.22 -22.26 5.89
CA ARG A 226 -4.89 -22.72 7.25
C ARG A 226 -4.61 -21.56 8.24
N LYS A 227 -4.32 -20.37 7.73
CA LYS A 227 -4.07 -19.15 8.50
C LYS A 227 -5.33 -18.28 8.68
N ASP A 228 -6.49 -18.68 8.14
CA ASP A 228 -7.75 -17.92 8.21
C ASP A 228 -8.05 -17.38 9.62
N GLN A 229 -7.96 -18.24 10.65
CA GLN A 229 -8.19 -17.82 12.04
C GLN A 229 -7.19 -16.76 12.52
N GLN A 230 -5.91 -16.91 12.16
CA GLN A 230 -4.88 -15.94 12.54
C GLN A 230 -5.10 -14.60 11.81
N TYR A 231 -5.40 -14.66 10.52
CA TYR A 231 -5.69 -13.47 9.72
C TYR A 231 -6.95 -12.75 10.20
N ALA A 232 -8.03 -13.47 10.51
CA ALA A 232 -9.26 -12.88 11.04
C ALA A 232 -9.01 -12.12 12.35
N LYS A 233 -8.22 -12.68 13.29
CA LYS A 233 -7.83 -11.99 14.54
C LYS A 233 -7.02 -10.73 14.30
N GLY A 234 -6.08 -10.76 13.35
CA GLY A 234 -5.28 -9.59 12.99
C GLY A 234 -6.13 -8.53 12.31
N LEU A 235 -7.03 -8.96 11.42
CA LEU A 235 -7.96 -8.11 10.69
C LEU A 235 -8.96 -7.42 11.63
N GLU A 236 -9.54 -8.13 12.59
CA GLU A 236 -10.43 -7.55 13.59
C GLU A 236 -9.75 -6.39 14.34
N LYS A 237 -8.53 -6.60 14.85
CA LYS A 237 -7.75 -5.54 15.52
C LYS A 237 -7.41 -4.38 14.58
N PHE A 238 -7.07 -4.67 13.33
CA PHE A 238 -6.78 -3.65 12.33
C PHE A 238 -8.02 -2.79 12.03
N LEU A 239 -9.18 -3.40 11.81
CA LEU A 239 -10.43 -2.69 11.57
C LEU A 239 -10.82 -1.84 12.78
N LEU A 240 -10.64 -2.34 14.00
CA LEU A 240 -10.85 -1.53 15.22
C LEU A 240 -9.98 -0.27 15.21
N TYR A 241 -8.72 -0.36 14.82
CA TYR A 241 -7.84 0.81 14.71
C TYR A 241 -8.29 1.77 13.60
N LEU A 242 -8.66 1.23 12.43
CA LEU A 242 -9.15 2.01 11.31
C LEU A 242 -10.39 2.85 11.67
N ASN A 243 -11.25 2.35 12.55
CA ASN A 243 -12.49 3.01 12.98
C ASN A 243 -12.28 4.08 14.07
N GLN A 244 -11.10 4.18 14.68
CA GLN A 244 -10.86 5.11 15.80
C GLN A 244 -10.79 6.58 15.37
N THR A 245 -10.60 6.87 14.08
CA THR A 245 -10.48 8.24 13.58
C THR A 245 -11.80 8.78 13.05
N LYS A 246 -12.17 9.99 13.51
CA LYS A 246 -13.27 10.81 12.97
C LYS A 246 -12.89 11.52 11.65
N LEU A 247 -11.77 11.15 11.04
CA LEU A 247 -11.34 11.74 9.76
C LEU A 247 -12.42 11.42 8.73
N HIS A 248 -12.96 12.48 8.14
CA HIS A 248 -14.09 12.50 7.22
C HIS A 248 -13.81 11.70 5.95
N ASN A 249 -13.87 10.37 6.01
CA ASN A 249 -14.00 9.55 4.81
C ASN A 249 -15.31 8.77 4.89
N PRO A 250 -16.41 9.28 4.30
CA PRO A 250 -17.75 8.78 4.58
C PRO A 250 -17.99 7.33 4.15
N LYS A 251 -17.11 6.73 3.32
CA LYS A 251 -17.20 5.32 2.90
C LYS A 251 -15.83 4.73 2.58
N ARG A 252 -15.10 4.25 3.58
CA ARG A 252 -13.85 3.50 3.37
C ARG A 252 -14.13 2.21 2.59
N ARG A 253 -13.33 1.94 1.56
CA ARG A 253 -13.45 0.71 0.75
C ARG A 253 -12.29 -0.24 0.98
N ILE A 254 -12.61 -1.53 1.15
CA ILE A 254 -11.63 -2.61 1.25
C ILE A 254 -11.88 -3.60 0.12
N ALA A 255 -10.94 -3.69 -0.82
CA ALA A 255 -10.94 -4.73 -1.83
C ALA A 255 -10.19 -5.95 -1.29
N PHE A 256 -10.92 -7.02 -0.98
CA PHE A 256 -10.34 -8.31 -0.63
C PHE A 256 -9.98 -9.06 -1.91
N VAL A 257 -8.69 -9.32 -2.13
CA VAL A 257 -8.20 -9.99 -3.33
C VAL A 257 -7.59 -11.33 -2.97
N LEU A 258 -8.23 -12.39 -3.43
CA LEU A 258 -7.69 -13.74 -3.37
C LEU A 258 -6.71 -13.93 -4.53
N ASN A 259 -5.41 -13.91 -4.21
CA ASN A 259 -4.34 -14.01 -5.17
C ASN A 259 -3.90 -15.46 -5.40
N LYS A 260 -3.09 -15.66 -6.45
CA LYS A 260 -2.58 -16.96 -6.92
C LYS A 260 -3.63 -17.85 -7.56
N CYS A 261 -4.68 -17.25 -8.12
CA CYS A 261 -5.78 -18.00 -8.69
C CYS A 261 -5.43 -18.76 -9.98
N GLU A 262 -4.20 -18.63 -10.51
CA GLU A 262 -3.64 -19.52 -11.55
C GLU A 262 -3.45 -20.96 -11.06
N LEU A 263 -3.39 -21.19 -9.76
CA LEU A 263 -3.22 -22.52 -9.18
C LEU A 263 -4.50 -23.33 -9.37
N SER A 264 -4.35 -24.59 -9.77
CA SER A 264 -5.47 -25.46 -10.17
C SER A 264 -6.56 -25.60 -9.10
N GLU A 265 -6.21 -25.56 -7.82
CA GLU A 265 -7.14 -25.66 -6.70
C GLU A 265 -8.02 -24.41 -6.48
N LEU A 266 -7.69 -23.29 -7.12
CA LEU A 266 -8.40 -22.02 -7.07
C LEU A 266 -9.04 -21.68 -8.42
N TRP A 267 -8.38 -22.06 -9.52
CA TRP A 267 -8.75 -21.72 -10.89
C TRP A 267 -10.21 -21.99 -11.23
N MET A 268 -10.75 -23.14 -10.82
CA MET A 268 -12.11 -23.56 -11.19
C MET A 268 -13.21 -22.64 -10.67
N SER A 269 -12.99 -21.95 -9.55
CA SER A 269 -13.97 -21.05 -8.92
C SER A 269 -13.51 -19.59 -8.95
N ARG A 270 -12.53 -19.25 -9.81
CA ARG A 270 -11.96 -17.89 -9.87
C ARG A 270 -13.01 -16.83 -10.22
N HIS A 271 -13.99 -17.18 -11.05
CA HIS A 271 -15.10 -16.30 -11.46
C HIS A 271 -16.20 -16.17 -10.39
N GLN A 272 -16.04 -16.81 -9.24
CA GLN A 272 -16.95 -16.74 -8.09
C GLN A 272 -16.17 -16.30 -6.84
N PRO A 273 -15.61 -15.07 -6.82
CA PRO A 273 -14.71 -14.63 -5.75
C PRO A 273 -15.33 -14.74 -4.36
N ARG A 274 -16.59 -14.33 -4.18
CA ARG A 274 -17.30 -14.44 -2.90
C ARG A 274 -17.43 -15.88 -2.42
N GLU A 275 -17.85 -16.80 -3.28
CA GLU A 275 -18.01 -18.22 -2.92
C GLU A 275 -16.65 -18.86 -2.59
N LEU A 276 -15.62 -18.52 -3.36
CA LEU A 276 -14.27 -19.05 -3.15
C LEU A 276 -13.68 -18.54 -1.83
N VAL A 277 -13.89 -17.26 -1.50
CA VAL A 277 -13.47 -16.68 -0.21
C VAL A 277 -14.27 -17.27 0.94
N ALA A 278 -15.60 -17.40 0.83
CA ALA A 278 -16.43 -18.04 1.84
C ALA A 278 -15.96 -19.47 2.17
N LYS A 279 -15.52 -20.21 1.15
CA LYS A 279 -15.02 -21.59 1.31
C LYS A 279 -13.62 -21.66 1.94
N ARG A 280 -12.73 -20.72 1.59
CA ARG A 280 -11.31 -20.78 1.98
C ARG A 280 -10.98 -19.95 3.22
N PHE A 281 -11.62 -18.80 3.38
CA PHE A 281 -11.38 -17.82 4.44
C PHE A 281 -12.69 -17.36 5.10
N PRO A 282 -13.50 -18.31 5.64
CA PRO A 282 -14.81 -17.97 6.22
C PRO A 282 -14.71 -17.00 7.40
N GLN A 283 -13.66 -17.07 8.22
CA GLN A 283 -13.54 -16.18 9.38
C GLN A 283 -13.15 -14.77 8.96
N MET A 284 -12.21 -14.61 8.02
CA MET A 284 -11.91 -13.28 7.48
C MET A 284 -13.13 -12.65 6.80
N MET A 285 -13.88 -13.45 6.03
CA MET A 285 -15.11 -12.98 5.39
C MET A 285 -16.12 -12.51 6.43
N ALA A 286 -16.40 -13.31 7.46
CA ALA A 286 -17.31 -12.93 8.54
C ALA A 286 -16.87 -11.64 9.26
N THR A 287 -15.57 -11.47 9.53
CA THR A 287 -15.03 -10.25 10.13
C THR A 287 -15.27 -9.01 9.26
N LEU A 288 -15.07 -9.13 7.95
CA LEU A 288 -15.26 -8.03 7.00
C LEU A 288 -16.73 -7.69 6.76
N GLU A 289 -17.58 -8.71 6.55
CA GLU A 289 -19.02 -8.52 6.36
C GLU A 289 -19.64 -7.90 7.61
N ASN A 290 -19.28 -8.37 8.82
CA ASN A 290 -19.74 -7.75 10.07
C ASN A 290 -19.32 -6.27 10.18
N TRP A 291 -18.13 -5.91 9.71
CA TRP A 291 -17.65 -4.53 9.69
C TRP A 291 -18.42 -3.67 8.67
N SER A 292 -18.69 -4.23 7.48
CA SER A 292 -19.49 -3.58 6.44
C SER A 292 -20.95 -3.39 6.87
N ASP A 293 -21.57 -4.40 7.49
CA ASP A 293 -22.96 -4.40 7.96
C ASP A 293 -23.20 -3.38 9.08
N GLN A 294 -22.15 -3.04 9.85
CA GLN A 294 -22.19 -1.96 10.84
C GLN A 294 -22.13 -0.56 10.19
N GLY A 295 -22.05 -0.47 8.87
CA GLY A 295 -21.96 0.79 8.13
C GLY A 295 -20.61 1.48 8.26
N LEU A 296 -19.55 0.75 8.64
CA LEU A 296 -18.21 1.32 8.86
C LEU A 296 -17.39 1.43 7.57
N GLY A 297 -17.87 0.83 6.48
CA GLY A 297 -17.33 0.94 5.14
C GLY A 297 -17.94 -0.08 4.18
N GLU A 298 -17.31 -0.25 3.03
CA GLU A 298 -17.73 -1.19 1.99
C GLU A 298 -16.62 -2.21 1.73
N VAL A 299 -17.01 -3.46 1.53
CA VAL A 299 -16.08 -4.57 1.21
C VAL A 299 -16.52 -5.24 -0.08
N GLU A 300 -15.54 -5.56 -0.92
CA GLU A 300 -15.79 -6.35 -2.10
C GLU A 300 -14.68 -7.36 -2.39
N TYR A 301 -15.04 -8.49 -3.01
CA TYR A 301 -14.18 -9.67 -3.15
C TYR A 301 -13.79 -9.91 -4.60
N PHE A 302 -12.50 -10.11 -4.83
CA PHE A 302 -11.93 -10.31 -6.16
C PHE A 302 -11.01 -11.53 -6.16
N THR A 303 -10.80 -12.10 -7.33
CA THR A 303 -9.72 -13.05 -7.58
C THR A 303 -8.70 -12.39 -8.49
N ALA A 304 -7.44 -12.77 -8.32
CA ALA A 304 -6.38 -12.28 -9.16
C ALA A 304 -5.32 -13.36 -9.40
N SER A 305 -4.63 -13.20 -10.53
CA SER A 305 -3.36 -13.86 -10.77
C SER A 305 -2.38 -12.90 -11.40
N ALA A 306 -1.24 -12.74 -10.74
CA ALA A 306 -0.10 -12.03 -11.28
C ALA A 306 0.64 -12.81 -12.38
N PHE A 307 0.58 -14.15 -12.36
CA PHE A 307 1.32 -15.00 -13.31
C PHE A 307 0.47 -15.51 -14.47
N GLY A 308 -0.84 -15.65 -14.30
CA GLY A 308 -1.72 -16.25 -15.29
C GLY A 308 -1.50 -17.75 -15.50
N THR A 309 -2.23 -18.32 -16.46
CA THR A 309 -2.13 -19.73 -16.87
C THR A 309 -1.62 -19.88 -18.30
N LEU A 310 -1.14 -21.08 -18.62
CA LEU A 310 -0.75 -21.51 -19.95
C LEU A 310 -1.88 -22.30 -20.60
N GLY A 311 -2.30 -21.90 -21.79
CA GLY A 311 -3.21 -22.64 -22.64
C GLY A 311 -4.69 -22.54 -22.26
N ASN A 312 -5.54 -22.95 -23.20
CA ASN A 312 -7.01 -22.98 -23.03
C ASN A 312 -7.51 -24.36 -22.57
N ASP A 313 -6.76 -25.44 -22.86
CA ASP A 313 -7.22 -26.83 -22.67
C ASP A 313 -6.63 -27.52 -21.42
N TYR A 314 -5.46 -27.07 -20.96
CA TYR A 314 -4.81 -27.58 -19.74
C TYR A 314 -4.22 -26.42 -18.95
N TYR A 315 -5.00 -25.93 -17.98
CA TYR A 315 -4.67 -24.78 -17.13
C TYR A 315 -3.47 -25.08 -16.22
N GLN A 316 -2.28 -24.99 -16.78
CA GLN A 316 -1.04 -25.03 -16.03
C GLN A 316 -0.67 -23.60 -15.63
N PRO A 317 -0.30 -23.33 -14.38
CA PRO A 317 0.25 -22.02 -14.01
C PRO A 317 1.38 -21.62 -14.95
N ASN A 318 1.40 -20.37 -15.43
CA ASN A 318 2.52 -19.83 -16.20
C ASN A 318 3.69 -19.48 -15.28
N THR A 319 4.08 -20.44 -14.46
CA THR A 319 5.12 -20.29 -13.46
C THR A 319 6.15 -21.40 -13.57
N LYS A 320 7.37 -21.07 -13.19
CA LYS A 320 8.44 -22.02 -12.91
C LYS A 320 8.87 -21.83 -11.45
N ILE A 321 8.88 -22.91 -10.70
CA ILE A 321 9.34 -22.91 -9.31
C ILE A 321 10.86 -22.79 -9.33
N LEU A 322 11.39 -21.75 -8.69
CA LEU A 322 12.83 -21.53 -8.58
C LEU A 322 13.40 -22.11 -7.29
N ALA A 323 12.68 -21.93 -6.18
CA ALA A 323 13.07 -22.45 -4.89
C ALA A 323 11.84 -22.71 -4.03
N GLN A 324 11.87 -23.79 -3.27
CA GLN A 324 10.98 -24.05 -2.16
C GLN A 324 11.73 -23.73 -0.87
N ALA A 325 11.28 -22.74 -0.13
CA ALA A 325 11.76 -22.46 1.22
C ALA A 325 10.72 -22.95 2.24
N HIS A 326 11.16 -23.17 3.47
CA HIS A 326 10.28 -23.54 4.60
C HIS A 326 9.08 -22.60 4.80
N GLN A 327 9.17 -21.36 4.29
CA GLN A 327 8.16 -20.33 4.47
C GLN A 327 7.39 -19.99 3.17
N GLY A 328 7.80 -20.48 2.00
CA GLY A 328 7.11 -20.18 0.74
C GLY A 328 7.83 -20.67 -0.52
N THR A 329 7.11 -20.68 -1.63
CA THR A 329 7.65 -21.05 -2.95
C THR A 329 7.86 -19.81 -3.80
N PHE A 330 9.02 -19.72 -4.45
CA PHE A 330 9.36 -18.63 -5.36
C PHE A 330 9.07 -19.03 -6.80
N TYR A 331 8.45 -18.12 -7.54
CA TYR A 331 7.98 -18.35 -8.90
C TYR A 331 8.56 -17.29 -9.84
N MET A 332 8.91 -17.70 -11.05
CA MET A 332 9.16 -16.82 -12.21
C MET A 332 8.15 -17.14 -13.31
N ILE A 333 7.88 -16.23 -14.24
CA ILE A 333 7.01 -16.61 -15.37
C ILE A 333 7.75 -17.62 -16.26
N ARG A 334 7.02 -18.60 -16.79
CA ARG A 334 7.61 -19.64 -17.66
C ARG A 334 7.72 -19.16 -19.12
N HIS A 335 6.67 -18.53 -19.62
CA HIS A 335 6.52 -18.07 -21.00
C HIS A 335 6.04 -16.63 -21.02
N LEU A 336 6.95 -15.69 -21.26
CA LEU A 336 6.64 -14.26 -21.29
C LEU A 336 5.65 -13.93 -22.40
N GLU A 337 5.80 -14.54 -23.57
CA GLU A 337 4.95 -14.33 -24.75
C GLU A 337 3.52 -14.83 -24.57
N LYS A 338 3.29 -15.71 -23.59
CA LYS A 338 1.96 -16.24 -23.22
C LYS A 338 1.47 -15.68 -21.89
N TRP A 339 2.17 -14.70 -21.34
CA TRP A 339 1.82 -14.16 -20.03
C TRP A 339 0.54 -13.33 -20.09
N ARG A 340 -0.47 -13.80 -19.36
CA ARG A 340 -1.80 -13.19 -19.25
C ARG A 340 -2.21 -13.14 -17.77
N PRO A 341 -1.79 -12.11 -17.01
CA PRO A 341 -2.35 -11.89 -15.69
C PRO A 341 -3.83 -11.49 -15.80
N PHE A 342 -4.59 -11.73 -14.74
CA PHE A 342 -6.01 -11.36 -14.68
C PHE A 342 -6.40 -10.83 -13.30
N GLY A 343 -7.51 -10.10 -13.23
CA GLY A 343 -8.06 -9.58 -11.97
C GLY A 343 -7.19 -8.52 -11.27
N LEU A 344 -6.15 -7.97 -11.93
CA LEU A 344 -5.27 -6.95 -11.34
C LEU A 344 -5.88 -5.54 -11.33
N VAL A 345 -6.76 -5.24 -12.28
CA VAL A 345 -7.30 -3.89 -12.47
C VAL A 345 -8.69 -3.73 -11.85
N SER A 346 -9.52 -4.78 -11.87
CA SER A 346 -10.87 -4.78 -11.29
C SER A 346 -10.95 -4.26 -9.84
N PRO A 347 -10.15 -4.75 -8.88
CA PRO A 347 -10.21 -4.25 -7.50
C PRO A 347 -9.81 -2.77 -7.39
N ILE A 348 -8.90 -2.30 -8.23
CA ILE A 348 -8.46 -0.89 -8.23
C ILE A 348 -9.57 0.00 -8.78
N TYR A 349 -10.18 -0.42 -9.91
CA TYR A 349 -11.32 0.27 -10.48
C TYR A 349 -12.46 0.42 -9.48
N TRP A 350 -12.78 -0.66 -8.74
CA TRP A 350 -13.81 -0.62 -7.71
C TRP A 350 -13.42 0.28 -6.52
N LEU A 351 -12.15 0.28 -6.09
CA LEU A 351 -11.69 1.22 -5.06
C LEU A 351 -11.88 2.68 -5.51
N CYS A 352 -11.55 3.00 -6.77
CA CYS A 352 -11.73 4.33 -7.36
C CYS A 352 -13.20 4.75 -7.49
N THR A 353 -14.06 3.86 -7.96
CA THR A 353 -15.40 4.22 -8.46
C THR A 353 -16.53 3.76 -7.53
N GLY A 354 -16.31 2.69 -6.76
CA GLY A 354 -17.35 1.97 -6.05
C GLY A 354 -18.18 1.03 -6.94
N GLU A 355 -17.88 0.97 -8.23
CA GLU A 355 -18.64 0.18 -9.21
C GLU A 355 -17.84 -1.03 -9.70
N ARG A 356 -18.57 -2.11 -9.98
CA ARG A 356 -18.04 -3.32 -10.62
C ARG A 356 -18.21 -3.21 -12.13
N HIS A 357 -17.24 -3.72 -12.88
CA HIS A 357 -17.39 -3.87 -14.31
C HIS A 357 -16.95 -5.26 -14.76
N GLU A 358 -17.89 -6.06 -15.26
CA GLU A 358 -17.70 -7.49 -15.56
C GLU A 358 -16.52 -7.77 -16.50
N ALA A 359 -16.31 -6.93 -17.52
CA ALA A 359 -15.18 -7.11 -18.44
C ALA A 359 -13.78 -6.90 -17.80
N LEU A 360 -13.68 -6.30 -16.60
CA LEU A 360 -12.43 -6.29 -15.82
C LEU A 360 -12.25 -7.54 -14.95
N ASP A 361 -13.31 -8.32 -14.76
CA ASP A 361 -13.31 -9.59 -14.02
C ASP A 361 -13.00 -10.79 -14.94
N GLN A 362 -12.90 -10.57 -16.25
CA GLN A 362 -12.54 -11.60 -17.25
C GLN A 362 -11.02 -11.83 -17.34
N ASP A 363 -10.63 -13.01 -17.84
CA ASP A 363 -9.22 -13.46 -17.95
C ASP A 363 -8.43 -12.87 -19.14
#